data_AF-A0A2T1G6P9-F1
#
_entry.id   AF-A0A2T1G6P9-F1
#
_cell.length_a   1.000
_cell.length_b   1.000
_cell.length_c   1.000
_cell.angle_alpha   90.00
_cell.angle_beta   90.00
_cell.angle_gamma   90.00
#
_symmetry.space_group_name_H-M   'P 1'
#
loop_
_entity.id
_entity.type
_entity.pdbx_description
1 polymer ?
#
loop_
_entity_poly.entity_id
_entity_poly.type
_entity_poly.pdbx_seq_one_letter_code
_entity_poly.pdbx_strand_id
1 'polypeptide(L)'
;MKEHERLNQILKTVERPIDLPIFTGEMVLATLQQIVSISNDHFGKLAQGNYWRKAHDRVIDKYPSVRSFSADHFGKISCDRDLLERELTDADIQGLRLWVQKFIEECERSNRNFRDILHNSNISLSATYFLET
;
A
#
# COMPACT_ATOMS: atom_id res chain seq x y z
N MET A 1 10.37 -18.46 30.90
CA MET A 1 11.33 -18.84 29.83
C MET A 1 10.72 -19.71 28.73
N LYS A 2 9.85 -20.69 29.03
CA LYS A 2 9.31 -21.65 28.04
C LYS A 2 8.33 -21.07 26.99
N GLU A 3 7.70 -19.92 27.26
CA GLU A 3 6.64 -19.37 26.41
C GLU A 3 7.18 -18.53 25.24
N HIS A 4 8.30 -17.81 25.46
CA HIS A 4 9.01 -17.09 24.39
C HIS A 4 9.70 -18.03 23.41
N GLU A 5 10.25 -19.15 23.87
CA GLU A 5 10.80 -20.18 22.97
C GLU A 5 9.69 -20.84 22.14
N ARG A 6 8.52 -21.11 22.73
CA ARG A 6 7.35 -21.62 21.99
C ARG A 6 6.86 -20.63 20.94
N LEU A 7 6.79 -19.33 21.27
CA LEU A 7 6.44 -18.28 20.31
C LEU A 7 7.48 -18.17 19.18
N ASN A 8 8.77 -18.23 19.49
CA ASN A 8 9.82 -18.24 18.48
C ASN A 8 9.83 -19.51 17.61
N GLN A 9 9.38 -20.65 18.15
CA GLN A 9 9.22 -21.88 17.39
C GLN A 9 7.99 -21.82 16.48
N ILE A 10 6.87 -21.29 16.98
CA ILE A 10 5.65 -21.03 16.18
C ILE A 10 5.97 -20.06 15.04
N LEU A 11 6.66 -18.94 15.33
CA LEU A 11 7.08 -17.95 14.33
C LEU A 11 8.08 -18.52 13.31
N LYS A 12 8.89 -19.52 13.68
CA LYS A 12 9.78 -20.24 12.74
C LYS A 12 9.06 -21.29 11.89
N THR A 13 7.89 -21.77 12.32
CA THR A 13 7.09 -22.79 11.61
C THR A 13 5.91 -22.22 10.81
N VAL A 14 5.67 -20.90 10.84
CA VAL A 14 4.79 -20.29 9.84
C VAL A 14 5.59 -20.18 8.55
N GLU A 15 5.70 -21.31 7.85
CA GLU A 15 5.90 -21.29 6.40
C GLU A 15 4.85 -20.33 5.84
N ARG A 16 5.31 -19.32 5.09
CA ARG A 16 4.46 -18.25 4.53
C ARG A 16 3.13 -18.85 4.06
N PRO A 17 1.98 -18.38 4.57
CA PRO A 17 0.72 -18.89 4.08
C PRO A 17 0.61 -18.54 2.59
N ILE A 18 0.53 -19.57 1.73
CA ILE A 18 0.17 -19.55 0.30
C ILE A 18 0.90 -18.44 -0.48
N ASP A 19 2.05 -18.75 -1.10
CA ASP A 19 2.79 -17.95 -2.09
C ASP A 19 2.22 -16.54 -2.35
N LEU A 20 2.31 -15.67 -1.34
CA LEU A 20 2.02 -14.26 -1.54
C LEU A 20 3.07 -13.77 -2.53
N PRO A 21 2.68 -13.07 -3.60
CA PRO A 21 3.64 -12.63 -4.60
C PRO A 21 4.75 -11.84 -3.93
N ILE A 22 6.00 -12.15 -4.29
CA ILE A 22 7.14 -11.34 -3.89
C ILE A 22 6.90 -9.94 -4.47
N PHE A 23 6.79 -8.94 -3.60
CA PHE A 23 6.63 -7.56 -4.01
C PHE A 23 8.00 -6.87 -4.03
N THR A 24 8.37 -6.32 -5.18
CA THR A 24 9.46 -5.33 -5.27
C THR A 24 8.91 -3.93 -5.10
N GLY A 25 9.79 -2.96 -4.79
CA GLY A 25 9.41 -1.55 -4.77
C GLY A 25 8.81 -1.07 -6.10
N GLU A 26 9.35 -1.54 -7.24
CA GLU A 26 8.80 -1.26 -8.58
C GLU A 26 7.37 -1.77 -8.76
N MET A 27 7.10 -3.01 -8.34
CA MET A 27 5.76 -3.59 -8.42
C MET A 27 4.75 -2.80 -7.58
N VAL A 28 5.13 -2.43 -6.36
CA VAL A 28 4.24 -1.63 -5.50
C VAL A 28 4.06 -0.23 -6.07
N LEU A 29 5.10 0.43 -6.57
CA LEU A 29 4.97 1.73 -7.22
C LEU A 29 4.02 1.66 -8.42
N ALA A 30 4.13 0.63 -9.27
CA ALA A 30 3.22 0.42 -10.38
C ALA A 30 1.77 0.17 -9.93
N THR A 31 1.56 -0.60 -8.86
CA THR A 31 0.24 -0.77 -8.23
C THR A 31 -0.32 0.57 -7.74
N LEU A 32 0.47 1.35 -7.01
CA LEU A 32 0.06 2.66 -6.50
C LEU A 32 -0.31 3.63 -7.64
N GLN A 33 0.44 3.60 -8.74
CA GLN A 33 0.14 4.41 -9.93
C GLN A 33 -1.16 4.01 -10.63
N GLN A 34 -1.54 2.72 -10.62
CA GLN A 34 -2.86 2.30 -11.10
C GLN A 34 -3.99 2.85 -10.23
N ILE A 35 -3.83 2.80 -8.90
CA ILE A 35 -4.80 3.37 -7.95
C ILE A 35 -4.93 4.89 -8.17
N VAL A 36 -3.80 5.58 -8.36
CA VAL A 36 -3.78 7.01 -8.72
C VAL A 36 -4.57 7.27 -9.99
N SER A 37 -4.34 6.50 -11.06
CA SER A 37 -5.06 6.64 -12.32
C SER A 37 -6.58 6.50 -12.14
N ILE A 38 -7.04 5.46 -11.45
CA ILE A 38 -8.47 5.24 -11.20
C ILE A 38 -9.04 6.36 -10.33
N SER A 39 -8.36 6.72 -9.24
CA SER A 39 -8.83 7.79 -8.36
C SER A 39 -8.90 9.16 -9.04
N ASN A 40 -8.02 9.44 -10.01
CA ASN A 40 -8.05 10.67 -10.79
C ASN A 40 -9.35 10.81 -11.60
N ASP A 41 -9.85 9.71 -12.16
CA ASP A 41 -11.08 9.70 -12.95
C ASP A 41 -12.33 9.99 -12.10
N HIS A 42 -12.25 9.78 -10.79
CA HIS A 42 -13.38 9.97 -9.86
C HIS A 42 -13.31 11.25 -9.03
N PHE A 43 -12.11 11.69 -8.64
CA PHE A 43 -11.94 12.81 -7.70
C PHE A 43 -11.20 14.01 -8.31
N GLY A 44 -10.50 13.82 -9.43
CA GLY A 44 -9.58 14.79 -10.00
C GLY A 44 -8.24 14.89 -9.25
N LYS A 45 -7.22 15.37 -9.97
CA LYS A 45 -5.81 15.36 -9.54
C LYS A 45 -5.53 16.04 -8.20
N LEU A 46 -6.16 17.19 -7.97
CA LEU A 46 -5.93 17.98 -6.75
C LEU A 46 -6.51 17.31 -5.51
N ALA A 47 -7.71 16.73 -5.62
CA ALA A 47 -8.35 16.08 -4.48
C ALA A 47 -7.59 14.81 -4.09
N GLN A 48 -7.28 13.95 -5.06
CA GLN A 48 -6.58 12.70 -4.77
C GLN A 48 -5.13 12.94 -4.28
N GLY A 49 -4.42 13.94 -4.82
CA GLY A 49 -3.11 14.36 -4.29
C GLY A 49 -3.18 14.83 -2.84
N ASN A 50 -4.26 15.51 -2.43
CA ASN A 50 -4.50 15.84 -1.02
C ASN A 50 -4.80 14.60 -0.17
N TYR A 51 -5.59 13.66 -0.68
CA TYR A 51 -5.97 12.44 0.05
C TYR A 51 -4.75 11.53 0.29
N TRP A 52 -3.88 11.34 -0.70
CA TRP A 52 -2.66 10.56 -0.52
C TRP A 52 -1.73 11.14 0.53
N ARG A 53 -1.52 12.46 0.51
CA ARG A 53 -0.67 13.14 1.49
C ARG A 53 -1.26 13.06 2.90
N LYS A 54 -2.56 13.30 3.06
CA LYS A 54 -3.26 13.11 4.35
C LYS A 54 -3.15 11.67 4.85
N ALA A 55 -3.28 10.69 3.97
CA ALA A 55 -3.12 9.29 4.32
C ALA A 55 -1.67 8.98 4.75
N HIS A 56 -0.68 9.56 4.07
CA HIS A 56 0.74 9.41 4.33
C HIS A 56 1.12 9.93 5.72
N ASP A 57 0.70 11.17 6.04
CA ASP A 57 0.93 11.81 7.34
C ASP A 57 0.41 10.96 8.52
N ARG A 58 -0.63 10.14 8.30
CA ARG A 58 -1.23 9.29 9.34
C ARG A 58 -0.46 8.00 9.61
N VAL A 59 0.48 7.63 8.75
CA VAL A 59 1.17 6.32 8.82
C VAL A 59 2.69 6.43 8.83
N ILE A 60 3.26 7.53 8.33
CA ILE A 60 4.69 7.73 8.10
C ILE A 60 5.58 7.52 9.34
N ASP A 61 5.07 7.82 10.53
CA ASP A 61 5.81 7.65 11.79
C ASP A 61 5.85 6.21 12.29
N LYS A 62 4.92 5.36 11.83
CA LYS A 62 4.82 3.97 12.27
C LYS A 62 5.56 2.99 11.37
N TYR A 63 5.73 3.33 10.09
CA TYR A 63 6.32 2.44 9.10
C TYR A 63 7.42 3.17 8.32
N PRO A 64 8.71 2.88 8.62
CA PRO A 64 9.83 3.53 7.94
C PRO A 64 9.79 3.39 6.41
N SER A 65 9.28 2.27 5.88
CA SER A 65 9.12 2.03 4.44
C SER A 65 8.29 3.08 3.73
N VAL A 66 7.27 3.61 4.39
CA VAL A 66 6.36 4.61 3.82
C VAL A 66 7.07 5.94 3.63
N ARG A 67 8.14 6.23 4.39
CA ARG A 67 8.94 7.46 4.23
C ARG A 67 9.65 7.52 2.89
N SER A 68 9.98 6.37 2.32
CA SER A 68 10.60 6.29 1.00
C SER A 68 9.62 6.47 -0.13
N PHE A 69 8.31 6.54 0.14
CA PHE A 69 7.32 6.92 -0.85
C PHE A 69 6.80 8.33 -0.56
N SER A 70 6.46 9.05 -1.62
CA SER A 70 5.80 10.36 -1.48
C SER A 70 4.75 10.54 -2.57
N ALA A 71 3.75 11.37 -2.29
CA ALA A 71 2.76 11.81 -3.26
C ALA A 71 2.88 13.32 -3.48
N ASP A 72 2.96 13.75 -4.73
CA ASP A 72 2.97 15.17 -5.06
C ASP A 72 1.58 15.82 -4.98
N HIS A 73 1.50 17.12 -5.26
CA HIS A 73 0.25 17.88 -5.20
C HIS A 73 -0.82 17.39 -6.20
N PHE A 74 -0.41 16.72 -7.26
CA PHE A 74 -1.29 16.16 -8.29
C PHE A 74 -1.48 14.64 -8.13
N GLY A 75 -1.03 14.10 -6.99
CA GLY A 75 -1.08 12.70 -6.60
C GLY A 75 -0.25 11.76 -7.46
N LYS A 76 0.81 12.26 -8.12
CA LYS A 76 1.84 11.38 -8.65
C LYS A 76 2.66 10.82 -7.49
N ILE A 77 2.76 9.50 -7.43
CA ILE A 77 3.56 8.82 -6.40
C ILE A 77 5.00 8.60 -6.90
N SER A 78 5.98 8.88 -6.05
CA SER A 78 7.39 8.56 -6.25
C SER A 78 7.90 7.67 -5.14
N CYS A 79 9.01 6.98 -5.39
CA CYS A 79 9.69 6.11 -4.44
C CYS A 79 11.20 6.36 -4.51
N ASP A 80 11.89 6.30 -3.37
CA ASP A 80 13.35 6.35 -3.29
C ASP A 80 13.97 5.12 -3.96
N ARG A 81 15.09 5.34 -4.65
CA ARG A 81 15.76 4.32 -5.46
C ARG A 81 16.12 3.06 -4.67
N ASP A 82 16.60 3.23 -3.45
CA ASP A 82 17.06 2.14 -2.59
C ASP A 82 15.92 1.15 -2.25
N LEU A 83 14.68 1.65 -2.12
CA LEU A 83 13.52 0.82 -1.87
C LEU A 83 12.95 0.23 -3.17
N LEU A 84 13.09 0.97 -4.27
CA LEU A 84 12.61 0.57 -5.59
C LEU A 84 13.28 -0.72 -6.09
N GLU A 85 14.61 -0.81 -5.94
CA GLU A 85 15.45 -1.87 -6.51
C GLU A 85 15.50 -3.17 -5.66
N ARG A 86 14.79 -3.23 -4.53
CA ARG A 86 14.81 -4.39 -3.62
C ARG A 86 13.45 -5.10 -3.49
N GLU A 87 13.52 -6.35 -3.07
CA GLU A 87 12.38 -7.07 -2.53
C GLU A 87 11.95 -6.43 -1.20
N LEU A 88 10.64 -6.26 -1.05
CA LEU A 88 10.01 -5.69 0.13
C LEU A 88 9.80 -6.77 1.19
N THR A 89 10.07 -6.41 2.43
CA THR A 89 9.76 -7.24 3.60
C THR A 89 8.27 -7.18 3.91
N ASP A 90 7.78 -8.13 4.72
CA ASP A 90 6.38 -8.15 5.14
C ASP A 90 5.99 -6.84 5.88
N ALA A 91 6.92 -6.27 6.65
CA ALA A 91 6.72 -4.99 7.33
C ALA A 91 6.61 -3.81 6.35
N ASP A 92 7.40 -3.83 5.27
CA ASP A 92 7.32 -2.83 4.21
C ASP A 92 5.93 -2.89 3.54
N ILE A 93 5.52 -4.09 3.15
CA ILE A 93 4.24 -4.37 2.49
C ILE A 93 3.07 -3.96 3.39
N GLN A 94 3.12 -4.30 4.68
CA GLN A 94 2.09 -3.93 5.65
C GLN A 94 1.94 -2.41 5.78
N GLY A 95 3.05 -1.68 5.88
CA GLY A 95 3.02 -0.21 5.96
C GLY A 95 2.40 0.43 4.72
N LEU A 96 2.77 -0.06 3.54
CA LEU A 96 2.27 0.44 2.26
C LEU A 96 0.79 0.10 2.05
N ARG A 97 0.35 -1.10 2.43
CA ARG A 97 -1.06 -1.48 2.45
C ARG A 97 -1.88 -0.59 3.37
N LEU A 98 -1.36 -0.30 4.57
CA LEU A 98 -2.03 0.60 5.50
C LEU A 98 -2.13 2.02 4.93
N TRP A 99 -1.10 2.50 4.23
CA TRP A 99 -1.17 3.78 3.54
C TRP A 99 -2.30 3.82 2.49
N VAL A 100 -2.39 2.78 1.65
CA VAL A 100 -3.49 2.64 0.67
C VAL A 100 -4.85 2.57 1.36
N GLN A 101 -4.98 1.81 2.46
CA GLN A 101 -6.21 1.75 3.23
C GLN A 101 -6.62 3.13 3.75
N LYS A 102 -5.68 3.92 4.28
CA LYS A 102 -5.95 5.28 4.75
C LYS A 102 -6.32 6.22 3.60
N PHE A 103 -5.74 6.05 2.43
CA PHE A 103 -6.16 6.79 1.23
C PHE A 103 -7.60 6.45 0.84
N ILE A 104 -7.98 5.17 0.80
CA ILE A 104 -9.35 4.73 0.51
C ILE A 104 -10.34 5.33 1.53
N GLU A 105 -9.99 5.33 2.82
CA GLU A 105 -10.80 5.98 3.87
C GLU A 105 -11.02 7.49 3.59
N GLU A 106 -10.01 8.21 3.08
CA GLU A 106 -10.15 9.62 2.70
C GLU A 106 -11.07 9.79 1.48
N CYS A 107 -10.93 8.94 0.46
CA CYS A 107 -11.82 8.92 -0.70
C CYS A 107 -13.28 8.66 -0.31
N GLU A 108 -13.50 7.72 0.61
CA GLU A 108 -14.85 7.29 1.02
C GLU A 108 -15.60 8.31 1.88
N ARG A 109 -14.91 9.33 2.40
CA ARG A 109 -15.56 10.50 3.03
C ARG A 109 -16.33 11.34 2.02
N SER A 110 -15.89 11.38 0.76
CA SER A 110 -16.50 12.18 -0.31
C SER A 110 -17.35 11.36 -1.26
N ASN A 111 -16.98 10.11 -1.51
CA ASN A 111 -17.70 9.22 -2.42
C ASN A 111 -17.87 7.84 -1.77
N ARG A 112 -19.10 7.45 -1.46
CA ARG A 112 -19.36 6.15 -0.84
C ARG A 112 -18.97 5.05 -1.84
N ASN A 113 -18.17 4.08 -1.39
CA ASN A 113 -17.80 2.85 -2.09
C ASN A 113 -16.59 2.93 -3.06
N PHE A 114 -15.60 3.77 -2.79
CA PHE A 114 -14.38 3.77 -3.62
C PHE A 114 -13.63 2.42 -3.59
N ARG A 115 -13.69 1.69 -2.47
CA ARG A 115 -13.17 0.31 -2.41
C ARG A 115 -13.82 -0.60 -3.46
N ASP A 116 -15.15 -0.57 -3.59
CA ASP A 116 -15.86 -1.37 -4.59
C ASP A 116 -15.48 -0.96 -6.02
N ILE A 117 -15.26 0.33 -6.26
CA ILE A 117 -14.77 0.83 -7.54
C ILE A 117 -13.41 0.21 -7.87
N LEU A 118 -12.47 0.20 -6.91
CA LEU A 118 -11.14 -0.41 -7.11
C LEU A 118 -11.24 -1.91 -7.40
N HIS A 119 -12.05 -2.66 -6.66
CA HIS A 119 -12.21 -4.11 -6.87
C HIS A 119 -12.87 -4.46 -8.21
N ASN A 120 -13.73 -3.60 -8.74
CA ASN A 120 -14.37 -3.78 -10.03
C ASN A 120 -13.59 -3.16 -11.21
N SER A 121 -12.47 -2.50 -10.93
CA SER A 121 -11.61 -1.90 -11.95
C SER A 121 -10.68 -2.94 -12.58
N ASN A 122 -10.28 -2.70 -13.82
CA ASN A 122 -9.29 -3.52 -14.51
C ASN A 122 -7.87 -3.17 -14.03
N ILE A 123 -7.50 -3.63 -12.84
CA ILE A 123 -6.15 -3.51 -12.27
C ILE A 123 -5.33 -4.78 -12.50
N SER A 124 -4.00 -4.65 -12.44
CA SER A 124 -3.11 -5.80 -12.57
C SER A 124 -3.29 -6.82 -11.45
N LEU A 125 -2.97 -8.08 -11.71
CA LEU A 125 -3.06 -9.16 -10.72
C LEU A 125 -2.26 -8.85 -9.45
N SER A 126 -1.06 -8.27 -9.58
CA SER A 126 -0.25 -7.82 -8.45
C SER A 126 -0.94 -6.73 -7.64
N ALA A 127 -1.68 -5.82 -8.28
CA ALA A 127 -2.46 -4.79 -7.59
C ALA A 127 -3.65 -5.41 -6.86
N THR A 128 -4.34 -6.38 -7.46
CA THR A 128 -5.40 -7.14 -6.80
C THR A 128 -4.90 -7.81 -5.53
N TYR A 129 -3.83 -8.60 -5.62
CA TYR A 129 -3.22 -9.24 -4.42
C TYR A 129 -2.75 -8.22 -3.38
N PHE A 130 -2.27 -7.06 -3.83
CA PHE A 130 -1.84 -6.01 -2.91
C PHE A 130 -3.01 -5.43 -2.12
N LEU A 131 -4.18 -5.28 -2.76
CA LEU A 131 -5.41 -4.74 -2.16
C LEU A 131 -6.23 -5.78 -1.36
N GLU A 132 -6.04 -7.07 -1.62
CA GLU A 132 -6.58 -8.14 -0.79
C GLU A 132 -5.87 -8.18 0.57
N THR A 133 -6.55 -7.66 1.59
CA THR A 133 -6.13 -7.65 3.00
C THR A 133 -7.24 -8.15 3.90
#